data_AF-A0A6A4DNF2-F1
#
_entry.id   AF-A0A6A4DNF2-F1
#
_cell.length_a   1.000
_cell.length_b   1.000
_cell.length_c   1.000
_cell.angle_alpha   90.00
_cell.angle_beta   90.00
_cell.angle_gamma   90.00
#
_symmetry.space_group_name_H-M   'P 1'
#
loop_
_entity.id
_entity.type
_entity.pdbx_description
1 polymer ?
#
loop_
_entity_poly.entity_id
_entity_poly.type
_entity_poly.pdbx_seq_one_letter_code
_entity_poly.pdbx_strand_id
1 'polypeptide(L)'
;MSHPIVVTTASGMTLNAQKRGKARLPLVYGGACTLENVLYVPGLQRNLVSLSKVGAAGLTANFGQDRCVITSGDSQLVAARSDNGLYIVTSPASSTWVEANTALRERDLGLWHARLCHLNARDLKKALRSSGVGPVSSELAPCDACTAGKVANVSFPAKKARSLKSGQVLIAIDYVGPMETASQDGYTGMMTIMIEPFH
;
A
#
# COMPACT_ATOMS: atom_id res chain seq x y z
N MET A 1 7.10 16.95 24.73
CA MET A 1 7.57 15.55 24.63
C MET A 1 7.62 14.97 26.03
N SER A 2 6.63 14.17 26.40
CA SER A 2 6.46 13.62 27.75
C SER A 2 7.34 12.39 27.95
N HIS A 3 7.81 12.16 29.18
CA HIS A 3 8.70 11.06 29.57
C HIS A 3 8.31 9.68 28.95
N PRO A 4 9.32 8.85 28.60
CA PRO A 4 9.09 7.52 28.06
C PRO A 4 8.26 6.69 29.06
N ILE A 5 7.15 6.13 28.57
CA ILE A 5 6.31 5.25 29.39
C ILE A 5 6.90 3.85 29.30
N VAL A 6 7.42 3.38 30.43
CA VAL A 6 8.00 2.04 30.57
C VAL A 6 6.91 1.08 31.06
N VAL A 7 6.82 -0.08 30.42
CA VAL A 7 5.93 -1.18 30.78
C VAL A 7 6.80 -2.33 31.30
N THR A 8 6.57 -2.74 32.55
CA THR A 8 7.25 -3.89 33.14
C THR A 8 6.40 -5.14 32.97
N THR A 9 6.95 -6.19 32.38
CA THR A 9 6.27 -7.48 32.20
C THR A 9 6.35 -8.32 33.48
N ALA A 10 5.56 -9.40 33.54
CA ALA A 10 5.64 -10.37 34.62
C ALA A 10 7.00 -11.10 34.72
N SER A 11 7.79 -11.11 33.62
CA SER A 11 9.17 -11.61 33.61
C SER A 11 10.20 -10.62 34.17
N GLY A 12 9.77 -9.42 34.59
CA GLY A 12 10.66 -8.36 35.06
C GLY A 12 11.33 -7.55 33.94
N MET A 13 11.04 -7.86 32.67
CA MET A 13 11.56 -7.10 31.54
C MET A 13 10.87 -5.74 31.45
N THR A 14 11.65 -4.69 31.16
CA THR A 14 11.14 -3.36 30.90
C THR A 14 11.08 -3.09 29.40
N LEU A 15 9.91 -2.69 28.92
CA LEU A 15 9.65 -2.40 27.51
C LEU A 15 9.18 -0.96 27.36
N ASN A 16 9.65 -0.27 26.32
CA ASN A 16 9.28 1.12 26.06
C ASN A 16 8.05 1.20 25.16
N ALA A 17 7.04 1.96 25.60
CA ALA A 17 5.94 2.35 24.73
C ALA A 17 6.41 3.40 23.73
N GLN A 18 6.20 3.13 22.45
CA GLN A 18 6.62 4.02 21.36
C GLN A 18 5.53 5.01 20.97
N LYS A 19 4.26 4.59 21.08
CA LYS A 19 3.10 5.40 20.69
C LYS A 19 1.96 5.21 21.69
N ARG A 20 1.05 6.18 21.72
CA ARG A 20 -0.22 6.11 22.45
C ARG A 20 -1.36 6.44 21.50
N GLY A 21 -2.47 5.72 21.60
CA GLY A 21 -3.62 5.93 20.72
C GLY A 21 -4.90 5.27 21.24
N LYS A 22 -5.77 4.92 20.29
CA LYS A 22 -7.04 4.23 20.55
C LYS A 22 -7.01 2.85 19.89
N ALA A 23 -7.65 1.86 20.50
CA ALA A 23 -7.85 0.55 19.89
C ALA A 23 -9.31 0.13 19.98
N ARG A 24 -9.80 -0.57 18.96
CA ARG A 24 -11.19 -1.05 18.92
C ARG A 24 -11.24 -2.51 19.37
N LEU A 25 -12.10 -2.81 20.34
CA LEU A 25 -12.36 -4.15 20.85
C LEU A 25 -13.80 -4.56 20.49
N PRO A 26 -14.00 -5.53 19.58
CA PRO A 26 -15.34 -6.06 19.29
C PRO A 26 -15.95 -6.72 20.53
N LEU A 27 -17.26 -6.54 20.71
CA LEU A 27 -18.01 -7.10 21.86
C LEU A 27 -18.67 -8.41 21.48
N VAL A 28 -18.86 -9.29 22.48
CA VAL A 28 -19.41 -10.64 22.30
C VAL A 28 -20.85 -10.61 21.77
N TYR A 29 -21.65 -9.61 22.16
CA TYR A 29 -23.07 -9.47 21.79
C TYR A 29 -23.32 -8.51 20.62
N GLY A 30 -22.28 -8.20 19.83
CA GLY A 30 -22.36 -7.21 18.76
C GLY A 30 -22.02 -5.79 19.22
N GLY A 31 -21.54 -4.98 18.29
CA GLY A 31 -20.95 -3.67 18.57
C GLY A 31 -19.46 -3.73 18.90
N ALA A 32 -18.89 -2.58 19.29
CA ALA A 32 -17.47 -2.46 19.62
C ALA A 32 -17.25 -1.42 20.72
N CYS A 33 -16.32 -1.71 21.63
CA CYS A 33 -15.80 -0.75 22.58
C CYS A 33 -14.51 -0.11 22.04
N THR A 34 -14.28 1.16 22.33
CA THR A 34 -13.02 1.84 22.03
C THR A 34 -12.22 1.97 23.31
N LEU A 35 -11.04 1.35 23.34
CA LEU A 35 -10.05 1.53 24.38
C LEU A 35 -9.29 2.83 24.12
N GLU A 36 -9.31 3.72 25.10
CA GLU A 36 -8.59 4.99 25.09
C GLU A 36 -7.21 4.84 25.75
N ASN A 37 -6.25 5.69 25.37
CA ASN A 37 -4.89 5.72 25.94
C ASN A 37 -4.11 4.40 25.82
N VAL A 38 -4.32 3.64 24.75
CA VAL A 38 -3.65 2.37 24.48
C VAL A 38 -2.19 2.62 24.09
N LEU A 39 -1.28 1.84 24.67
CA LEU A 39 0.15 1.93 24.41
C LEU A 39 0.56 0.93 23.33
N TYR A 40 1.33 1.42 22.34
CA TYR A 40 1.99 0.56 21.35
C TYR A 40 3.38 0.20 21.86
N VAL A 41 3.57 -1.08 22.18
CA VAL A 41 4.80 -1.64 22.73
C VAL A 41 5.22 -2.84 21.87
N PRO A 42 6.10 -2.65 20.86
CA PRO A 42 6.47 -3.72 19.93
C PRO A 42 7.07 -4.97 20.58
N GLY A 43 7.66 -4.84 21.76
CA GLY A 43 8.23 -5.96 22.51
C GLY A 43 7.19 -6.85 23.20
N LEU A 44 5.90 -6.47 23.25
CA LEU A 44 4.85 -7.31 23.81
C LEU A 44 4.32 -8.28 22.75
N GLN A 45 4.36 -9.57 23.05
CA GLN A 45 3.85 -10.62 22.16
C GLN A 45 2.32 -10.70 22.12
N ARG A 46 1.64 -10.16 23.13
CA ARG A 46 0.17 -10.20 23.25
C ARG A 46 -0.36 -8.84 23.69
N ASN A 47 -1.60 -8.55 23.30
CA ASN A 47 -2.32 -7.38 23.80
C ASN A 47 -2.76 -7.63 25.25
N LEU A 48 -2.58 -6.64 26.11
CA LEU A 48 -2.94 -6.70 27.52
C LEU A 48 -3.91 -5.57 27.85
N VAL A 49 -4.96 -5.90 28.60
CA VAL A 49 -5.89 -4.92 29.17
C VAL A 49 -5.65 -4.89 30.67
N SER A 50 -5.32 -3.71 31.19
CA SER A 50 -5.07 -3.52 32.62
C SER A 50 -6.39 -3.45 33.40
N LEU A 51 -6.60 -4.40 34.31
CA LEU A 51 -7.79 -4.44 35.17
C LEU A 51 -7.92 -3.20 36.07
N SER A 52 -6.81 -2.63 36.53
CA SER A 52 -6.83 -1.39 37.31
C SER A 52 -7.32 -0.21 36.48
N LYS A 53 -7.03 -0.20 35.17
CA LYS A 53 -7.56 0.81 34.23
C LYS A 53 -9.03 0.59 33.90
N VAL A 54 -9.49 -0.66 33.86
CA VAL A 54 -10.92 -0.99 33.71
C VAL A 54 -11.71 -0.41 34.90
N GLY A 55 -11.26 -0.66 36.13
CA GLY A 55 -11.89 -0.10 37.33
C GLY A 55 -11.87 1.43 37.35
N ALA A 56 -10.73 2.04 36.99
CA ALA A 56 -10.62 3.51 36.91
C ALA A 56 -11.53 4.14 35.83
N ALA A 57 -11.97 3.37 34.84
CA ALA A 57 -12.94 3.79 33.83
C ALA A 57 -14.41 3.64 34.28
N GLY A 58 -14.65 3.25 35.53
CA GLY A 58 -16.00 3.02 36.07
C GLY A 58 -16.65 1.71 35.62
N LEU A 59 -15.85 0.78 35.09
CA LEU A 59 -16.31 -0.54 34.68
C LEU A 59 -16.03 -1.57 35.79
N THR A 60 -16.88 -2.59 35.89
CA THR A 60 -16.74 -3.65 36.89
C THR A 60 -16.19 -4.90 36.24
N ALA A 61 -15.14 -5.48 36.82
CA ALA A 61 -14.61 -6.78 36.42
C ALA A 61 -15.01 -7.85 37.44
N ASN A 62 -15.88 -8.76 37.04
CA ASN A 62 -16.38 -9.86 37.86
C ASN A 62 -15.66 -11.16 37.52
N PHE A 63 -14.96 -11.73 38.52
CA PHE A 63 -14.22 -12.99 38.39
C PHE A 63 -15.06 -14.14 38.91
N GLY A 64 -15.31 -15.12 38.05
CA GLY A 64 -15.87 -16.43 38.41
C GLY A 64 -14.81 -17.52 38.25
N GLN A 65 -15.23 -18.76 38.46
CA GLN A 65 -14.34 -19.94 38.48
C GLN A 65 -13.44 -20.03 37.22
N ASP A 66 -14.02 -19.91 36.03
CA ASP A 66 -13.28 -20.04 34.75
C ASP A 66 -13.48 -18.85 33.81
N ARG A 67 -14.02 -17.73 34.30
CA ARG A 67 -14.35 -16.57 33.47
C ARG A 67 -14.18 -15.25 34.19
N CYS A 68 -13.80 -14.23 33.44
CA CYS A 68 -13.85 -12.83 33.85
C CYS A 68 -14.85 -12.12 32.94
N VAL A 69 -15.77 -11.36 33.54
CA VAL A 69 -16.78 -10.60 32.83
C VAL A 69 -16.62 -9.12 33.17
N ILE A 70 -16.43 -8.29 32.15
CA ILE A 70 -16.40 -6.82 32.31
C ILE A 70 -17.79 -6.28 32.01
N THR A 71 -18.37 -5.53 32.95
CA THR A 71 -19.71 -4.93 32.83
C THR A 71 -19.66 -3.41 32.95
N SER A 72 -20.66 -2.76 32.35
CA SER A 72 -21.00 -1.36 32.52
C SER A 72 -22.43 -1.30 33.04
N GLY A 73 -22.63 -1.12 34.35
CA GLY A 73 -23.92 -1.35 35.00
C GLY A 73 -24.38 -2.80 34.77
N ASP A 74 -25.61 -2.97 34.29
CA ASP A 74 -26.22 -4.29 34.01
C ASP A 74 -25.79 -4.88 32.66
N SER A 75 -25.06 -4.13 31.83
CA SER A 75 -24.65 -4.56 30.50
C SER A 75 -23.28 -5.26 30.51
N GLN A 76 -23.24 -6.48 30.00
CA GLN A 76 -21.99 -7.23 29.79
C GLN A 76 -21.28 -6.76 28.51
N LEU A 77 -20.05 -6.26 28.64
CA LEU A 77 -19.23 -5.80 27.53
C LEU A 77 -18.33 -6.92 26.99
N VAL A 78 -17.55 -7.53 27.88
CA VAL A 78 -16.52 -8.49 27.50
C VAL A 78 -16.62 -9.71 28.40
N ALA A 79 -16.56 -10.90 27.79
CA ALA A 79 -16.32 -12.14 28.51
C ALA A 79 -14.97 -12.71 28.10
N ALA A 80 -14.17 -13.06 29.10
CA ALA A 80 -12.87 -13.67 28.95
C ALA A 80 -12.86 -15.02 29.67
N ARG A 81 -12.25 -16.03 29.06
CA ARG A 81 -12.06 -17.36 29.66
C ARG A 81 -10.72 -17.41 30.38
N SER A 82 -10.69 -18.03 31.56
CA SER A 82 -9.43 -18.33 32.25
C SER A 82 -8.65 -19.40 31.49
N ASP A 83 -7.40 -19.11 31.19
CA ASP A 83 -6.44 -20.04 30.60
C ASP A 83 -5.03 -19.70 31.11
N ASN A 84 -4.37 -20.67 31.76
CA ASN A 84 -3.01 -20.55 32.29
C ASN A 84 -2.76 -19.27 33.12
N GLY A 85 -3.71 -18.91 34.00
CA GLY A 85 -3.61 -17.73 34.87
C GLY A 85 -3.87 -16.38 34.17
N LEU A 86 -4.27 -16.39 32.90
CA LEU A 86 -4.72 -15.20 32.17
C LEU A 86 -6.20 -15.32 31.82
N TYR A 87 -6.87 -14.18 31.73
CA TYR A 87 -8.22 -14.10 31.20
C TYR A 87 -8.17 -13.71 29.72
N ILE A 88 -8.40 -14.67 28.85
CA ILE A 88 -8.32 -14.51 27.40
C ILE A 88 -9.68 -14.10 26.85
N VAL A 89 -9.72 -12.92 26.22
CA VAL A 89 -10.90 -12.45 25.49
C VAL A 89 -10.93 -13.14 24.12
N THR A 90 -11.85 -14.10 23.95
CA THR A 90 -12.12 -14.70 22.64
C THR A 90 -13.16 -13.84 21.93
N SER A 91 -12.73 -12.89 21.10
CA SER A 91 -13.67 -12.30 20.14
C SER A 91 -14.07 -13.40 19.16
N PRO A 92 -15.36 -13.56 18.81
CA PRO A 92 -15.68 -14.27 17.59
C PRO A 92 -14.89 -13.58 16.49
N ALA A 93 -14.04 -14.33 15.81
CA ALA A 93 -13.40 -13.83 14.60
C ALA A 93 -14.56 -13.53 13.66
N SER A 94 -14.88 -12.24 13.51
CA SER A 94 -15.57 -11.82 12.33
C SER A 94 -14.72 -12.34 11.18
N SER A 95 -15.26 -13.30 10.43
CA SER A 95 -14.70 -13.78 9.16
C SER A 95 -14.57 -12.66 8.11
N THR A 96 -14.87 -11.42 8.49
CA THR A 96 -14.55 -10.21 7.77
C THR A 96 -13.59 -9.36 8.60
N TRP A 97 -12.36 -9.27 8.10
CA TRP A 97 -11.30 -8.33 8.48
C TRP A 97 -10.61 -8.61 9.82
N VAL A 98 -9.40 -9.16 9.72
CA VAL A 98 -8.33 -8.83 10.66
C VAL A 98 -8.10 -7.32 10.53
N GLU A 99 -8.85 -6.52 11.30
CA GLU A 99 -8.44 -5.16 11.64
C GLU A 99 -7.20 -5.32 12.54
N ALA A 100 -6.06 -5.62 11.92
CA ALA A 100 -4.80 -5.43 12.59
C ALA A 100 -4.81 -3.97 13.06
N ASN A 101 -4.61 -3.74 14.36
CA ASN A 101 -4.37 -2.42 14.93
C ASN A 101 -3.01 -1.83 14.44
N THR A 102 -2.61 -2.16 13.21
CA THR A 102 -1.51 -1.56 12.49
C THR A 102 -1.95 -0.18 12.02
N ALA A 103 -1.11 0.80 12.34
CA ALA A 103 -1.32 2.21 12.08
C ALA A 103 -1.92 2.47 10.69
N LEU A 104 -3.04 3.22 10.69
CA LEU A 104 -3.69 3.87 9.54
C LEU A 104 -3.83 2.99 8.28
N ARG A 105 -5.08 2.68 7.89
CA ARG A 105 -5.36 2.21 6.52
C ARG A 105 -4.64 3.14 5.54
N GLU A 106 -3.58 2.65 4.89
CA GLU A 106 -2.75 3.44 3.99
C GLU A 106 -3.58 3.73 2.74
N ARG A 107 -4.15 4.94 2.72
CA ARG A 107 -5.11 5.42 1.71
C ARG A 107 -4.45 6.27 0.63
N ASP A 108 -3.13 6.21 0.51
CA ASP A 108 -2.44 6.92 -0.56
C ASP A 108 -2.42 6.11 -1.85
N LEU A 109 -3.21 6.58 -2.83
CA LEU A 109 -3.32 5.99 -4.15
C LEU A 109 -2.00 6.08 -4.93
N GLY A 110 -1.15 7.09 -4.68
CA GLY A 110 0.16 7.22 -5.30
C GLY A 110 1.14 6.13 -4.87
N LEU A 111 1.15 5.80 -3.58
CA LEU A 111 1.98 4.71 -3.07
C LEU A 111 1.52 3.34 -3.60
N TRP A 112 0.22 3.09 -3.66
CA TRP A 112 -0.32 1.87 -4.26
C TRP A 112 -0.01 1.78 -5.76
N HIS A 113 -0.05 2.91 -6.47
CA HIS A 113 0.36 3.00 -7.86
C HIS A 113 1.82 2.58 -8.05
N ALA A 114 2.75 3.05 -7.22
CA ALA A 114 4.16 2.63 -7.27
C ALA A 114 4.34 1.14 -6.94
N ARG A 115 3.67 0.63 -5.90
CA ARG A 115 3.77 -0.79 -5.47
C ARG A 115 3.23 -1.78 -6.50
N LEU A 116 2.20 -1.39 -7.26
CA LEU A 116 1.54 -2.23 -8.27
C LEU A 116 2.02 -1.91 -9.68
N CYS A 117 3.31 -1.59 -9.83
CA CYS A 117 3.96 -1.41 -11.13
C CYS A 117 3.30 -0.34 -12.01
N HIS A 118 2.97 0.81 -11.41
CA HIS A 118 2.42 1.96 -12.13
C HIS A 118 1.10 1.68 -12.88
N LEU A 119 0.26 0.82 -12.27
CA LEU A 119 -1.06 0.49 -12.79
C LEU A 119 -1.91 1.76 -12.98
N ASN A 120 -2.71 1.80 -14.05
CA ASN A 120 -3.58 2.94 -14.29
C ASN A 120 -4.61 3.10 -13.16
N ALA A 121 -5.09 4.32 -12.95
CA ALA A 121 -5.96 4.66 -11.81
C ALA A 121 -7.24 3.80 -11.74
N ARG A 122 -7.81 3.41 -12.89
CA ARG A 122 -9.04 2.59 -12.94
C ARG A 122 -8.77 1.17 -12.42
N ASP A 123 -7.76 0.51 -12.97
CA ASP A 123 -7.42 -0.86 -12.61
C ASP A 123 -6.84 -0.94 -11.19
N LEU A 124 -6.11 0.09 -10.77
CA LEU A 124 -5.65 0.23 -9.39
C LEU A 124 -6.82 0.30 -8.41
N LYS A 125 -7.81 1.16 -8.67
CA LYS A 125 -9.02 1.24 -7.85
C LYS A 125 -9.78 -0.09 -7.83
N LYS A 126 -9.82 -0.83 -8.95
CA LYS A 126 -10.46 -2.15 -9.02
C LYS A 126 -9.71 -3.19 -8.18
N ALA A 127 -8.39 -3.25 -8.31
CA ALA A 127 -7.52 -4.16 -7.57
C ALA A 127 -7.57 -3.92 -6.05
N LEU A 128 -7.58 -2.66 -5.62
CA LEU A 128 -7.68 -2.32 -4.20
C LEU A 128 -9.04 -2.71 -3.61
N ARG A 129 -10.13 -2.49 -4.36
CA ARG A 129 -11.48 -2.93 -3.95
C ARG A 129 -11.58 -4.45 -3.82
N SER A 130 -11.04 -5.22 -4.77
CA SER A 130 -11.06 -6.69 -4.70
C SER A 130 -10.17 -7.24 -3.58
N SER A 131 -9.10 -6.52 -3.24
CA SER A 131 -8.18 -6.89 -2.16
C SER A 131 -8.65 -6.43 -0.78
N GLY A 132 -9.78 -5.73 -0.71
CA GLY A 132 -10.35 -5.31 0.56
C GLY A 132 -9.74 -4.07 1.20
N VAL A 133 -8.85 -3.39 0.48
CA VAL A 133 -8.41 -2.06 0.85
C VAL A 133 -9.62 -1.14 0.65
N GLY A 134 -10.13 -0.59 1.75
CA GLY A 134 -11.31 0.27 1.76
C GLY A 134 -11.20 1.46 0.78
N PRO A 135 -12.29 2.23 0.59
CA PRO A 135 -12.34 3.28 -0.43
C PRO A 135 -11.18 4.27 -0.28
N VAL A 136 -10.38 4.35 -1.35
CA VAL A 136 -9.25 5.27 -1.48
C VAL A 136 -9.80 6.57 -2.07
N SER A 137 -9.79 7.66 -1.30
CA SER A 137 -10.50 8.89 -1.65
C SER A 137 -9.68 9.88 -2.49
N SER A 138 -8.39 9.66 -2.67
CA SER A 138 -7.55 10.56 -3.47
C SER A 138 -7.62 10.23 -4.96
N GLU A 139 -7.59 11.24 -5.80
CA GLU A 139 -7.25 11.04 -7.21
C GLU A 139 -5.76 10.73 -7.35
N LEU A 140 -5.41 9.94 -8.37
CA LEU A 140 -4.00 9.65 -8.64
C LEU A 140 -3.38 10.90 -9.25
N ALA A 141 -2.42 11.51 -8.54
CA ALA A 141 -1.63 12.61 -9.07
C ALA A 141 -0.87 12.17 -10.34
N PRO A 142 -0.55 13.11 -11.25
CA PRO A 142 0.31 12.82 -12.40
C PRO A 142 1.62 12.16 -11.95
N CYS A 143 1.99 11.08 -12.64
CA CYS A 143 3.21 10.34 -12.35
C CYS A 143 4.20 10.56 -13.48
N ASP A 144 5.33 11.21 -13.20
CA ASP A 144 6.35 11.56 -14.20
C ASP A 144 6.89 10.33 -14.93
N ALA A 145 7.11 9.22 -14.22
CA ALA A 145 7.55 7.97 -14.81
C ALA A 145 6.52 7.39 -15.79
N CYS A 146 5.23 7.45 -15.43
CA CYS A 146 4.15 7.06 -16.34
C CYS A 146 4.08 7.96 -17.56
N THR A 147 4.19 9.28 -17.36
CA THR A 147 4.14 10.25 -18.45
C THR A 147 5.29 9.99 -19.42
N ALA A 148 6.52 9.92 -18.93
CA ALA A 148 7.69 9.63 -19.75
C ALA A 148 7.58 8.29 -20.49
N GLY A 149 7.05 7.25 -19.85
CA GLY A 149 6.93 5.91 -20.45
C GLY A 149 5.71 5.69 -21.35
N LYS A 150 4.63 6.47 -21.20
CA LYS A 150 3.36 6.31 -21.94
C LYS A 150 3.10 7.40 -22.97
N VAL A 151 3.97 8.40 -23.09
CA VAL A 151 3.89 9.35 -24.20
C VAL A 151 4.00 8.56 -25.50
N ALA A 152 2.85 8.35 -26.14
CA ALA A 152 2.80 7.82 -27.48
C ALA A 152 3.46 8.85 -28.40
N ASN A 153 4.33 8.39 -29.29
CA ASN A 153 4.93 9.26 -30.29
C ASN A 153 3.77 9.85 -31.13
N VAL A 154 3.57 11.16 -31.04
CA VAL A 154 2.53 11.84 -31.81
C VAL A 154 2.83 11.58 -33.28
N SER A 155 1.81 11.24 -34.06
CA SER A 155 2.00 11.02 -35.49
C SER A 155 2.66 12.25 -36.11
N PHE A 156 3.75 12.03 -36.84
CA PHE A 156 4.37 13.11 -37.59
C PHE A 156 3.33 13.66 -38.57
N PRO A 157 3.21 15.00 -38.71
CA PRO A 157 2.37 15.60 -39.73
C PRO A 157 2.70 14.98 -41.09
N ALA A 158 1.67 14.62 -41.86
CA ALA A 158 1.87 14.12 -43.21
C ALA A 158 2.69 15.14 -44.00
N LYS A 159 3.87 14.73 -44.48
CA LYS A 159 4.67 15.58 -45.36
C LYS A 159 3.86 15.81 -46.64
N LYS A 160 3.87 17.04 -47.16
CA LYS A 160 3.33 17.31 -48.50
C LYS A 160 3.99 16.37 -49.49
N ALA A 161 3.20 15.78 -50.40
CA ALA A 161 3.75 14.99 -51.49
C ALA A 161 4.80 15.83 -52.22
N ARG A 162 6.02 15.30 -52.37
CA ARG A 162 7.05 15.95 -53.17
C ARG A 162 6.65 15.81 -54.63
N SER A 163 6.59 16.94 -55.35
CA SER A 163 6.42 16.98 -56.80
C SER A 163 7.71 17.56 -57.39
N LEU A 164 8.34 16.81 -58.29
CA LEU A 164 9.49 17.29 -59.05
C LEU A 164 9.01 18.20 -60.17
N LYS A 165 9.69 19.33 -60.39
CA LYS A 165 9.46 20.15 -61.58
C LYS A 165 10.19 19.52 -62.79
N SER A 166 9.72 19.86 -63.99
CA SER A 166 10.44 19.49 -65.22
C SER A 166 11.90 19.95 -65.14
N GLY A 167 12.83 19.05 -65.47
CA GLY A 167 14.27 19.30 -65.36
C GLY A 167 14.87 19.11 -63.96
N GLN A 168 14.12 18.63 -62.96
CA GLN A 168 14.66 18.25 -61.64
C GLN A 168 14.83 16.73 -61.49
N VAL A 169 15.82 16.32 -60.71
CA VAL A 169 16.13 14.92 -60.35
C VAL A 169 16.13 14.80 -58.83
N LEU A 170 15.56 13.70 -58.31
CA LEU A 170 15.69 13.35 -56.90
C LEU A 170 16.90 12.42 -56.72
N ILE A 171 17.83 12.83 -55.86
CA ILE A 171 18.95 11.99 -55.43
C ILE A 171 18.73 11.69 -53.94
N ALA A 172 18.52 10.42 -53.62
CA ALA A 172 18.53 9.93 -52.24
C ALA A 172 19.87 9.24 -51.98
N ILE A 173 20.61 9.74 -51.00
CA ILE A 173 21.89 9.18 -50.57
C ILE A 173 21.69 8.67 -49.15
N ASP A 174 22.02 7.41 -48.94
CA ASP A 174 21.99 6.78 -47.63
C ASP A 174 23.31 6.06 -47.36
N TYR A 175 23.69 5.95 -46.09
CA TYR A 175 24.89 5.26 -45.67
C TYR A 175 24.53 4.19 -44.65
N VAL A 176 25.01 2.98 -44.89
CA VAL A 176 24.85 1.84 -43.98
C VAL A 176 26.23 1.42 -43.50
N GLY A 177 26.47 1.50 -42.20
CA GLY A 177 27.71 1.05 -41.58
C GLY A 177 27.92 1.56 -40.15
N PRO A 178 28.92 1.03 -39.43
CA PRO A 178 29.78 -0.09 -39.84
C PRO A 178 29.04 -1.44 -39.76
N MET A 179 29.23 -2.27 -40.77
CA MET A 179 28.76 -3.65 -40.85
C MET A 179 29.79 -4.59 -40.21
N GLU A 180 29.32 -5.73 -39.71
CA GLU A 180 30.17 -6.73 -39.04
C GLU A 180 31.23 -7.32 -39.98
N THR A 181 30.88 -7.49 -41.26
CA THR A 181 31.76 -8.05 -42.29
C THR A 181 32.30 -6.96 -43.20
N ALA A 182 33.63 -6.92 -43.37
CA ALA A 182 34.29 -6.03 -44.32
C ALA A 182 34.17 -6.52 -45.77
N SER A 183 34.19 -5.59 -46.73
CA SER A 183 34.36 -5.90 -48.15
C SER A 183 35.74 -6.49 -48.43
N GLN A 184 35.96 -6.98 -49.66
CA GLN A 184 37.26 -7.52 -50.06
C GLN A 184 38.42 -6.52 -49.89
N ASP A 185 38.13 -5.22 -50.04
CA ASP A 185 39.10 -4.13 -49.89
C ASP A 185 39.17 -3.58 -48.44
N GLY A 186 38.47 -4.20 -47.49
CA GLY A 186 38.52 -3.86 -46.06
C GLY A 186 37.54 -2.77 -45.60
N TYR A 187 36.60 -2.33 -46.44
CA TYR A 187 35.60 -1.33 -46.05
C TYR A 187 34.42 -1.97 -45.33
N THR A 188 33.91 -1.33 -44.26
CA THR A 188 32.78 -1.83 -43.46
C THR A 188 31.49 -1.04 -43.68
N GLY A 189 31.46 -0.13 -44.65
CA GLY A 189 30.29 0.68 -44.94
C GLY A 189 29.93 0.63 -46.41
N MET A 190 28.66 0.89 -46.69
CA MET A 190 28.13 1.02 -48.05
C MET A 190 27.34 2.32 -48.15
N MET A 191 27.61 3.10 -49.20
CA MET A 191 26.79 4.24 -49.57
C MET A 191 25.86 3.84 -50.71
N THR A 192 24.56 4.03 -50.52
CA THR A 192 23.53 3.78 -51.52
C THR A 192 23.12 5.11 -52.14
N ILE A 193 23.20 5.22 -53.47
CA ILE A 193 22.72 6.37 -54.22
C ILE A 193 21.56 5.91 -55.10
N MET A 194 20.35 6.42 -54.83
CA MET A 194 19.18 6.20 -55.66
C MET A 194 18.85 7.49 -56.41
N ILE A 195 18.72 7.37 -57.72
CA ILE A 195 18.38 8.47 -58.63
C ILE A 195 17.01 8.15 -59.23
N GLU A 196 16.01 9.00 -58.97
CA GLU A 196 14.69 8.86 -59.57
C GLU A 196 14.62 9.73 -60.84
N PRO A 197 14.49 9.12 -62.04
CA PRO A 197 14.54 9.86 -63.30
C PRO A 197 13.27 10.68 -63.57
N PHE A 198 13.39 11.61 -64.52
CA PHE A 198 12.36 12.55 -64.95
C PHE A 198 11.02 11.89 -65.26
N HIS A 199 9.93 12.57 -64.87
CA HIS A 199 8.58 12.32 -65.41
C HIS A 199 8.36 13.24 -66.62
#